data_AF-A0A1R4AA64-F1
#
_entry.id   AF-A0A1R4AA64-F1
#
_cell.length_a   1.000
_cell.length_b   1.000
_cell.length_c   1.000
_cell.angle_alpha   90.00
_cell.angle_beta   90.00
_cell.angle_gamma   90.00
#
_symmetry.space_group_name_H-M   'P 1'
#
loop_
_entity.id
_entity.type
_entity.pdbx_description
1 polymer ?
#
loop_
_entity_poly.entity_id
_entity_poly.type
_entity_poly.pdbx_seq_one_letter_code
_entity_poly.pdbx_strand_id
1 'polypeptide(L)'
;MHSNALFLLILIFNNAYCRIVYPSTFVEKVEDILSRTYGEREVLLFKEMINDLHHGNTNWSERDEKDLINNIAKFFGSNSVELYKNILNHLNTPQTFNSYDDQIVISSINLFKQEFVKLNNLIDKHVIPQYHRFLQLKQHAAIVNNKTDITRHSDTVCWSPASCGAVESILNICTSIRGGADIVYDKFSVAVHVLGSVMAVLCGCIFVGPVHHCVLKNFPYTCKLPFPVFNSLLMANSMIWEVTKLTSVICRVYGDPGISSTLVRYNR
;
A
#
# COMPACT_ATOMS: atom_id res chain seq x y z
N MET A 1 -26.64 -17.44 45.58
CA MET A 1 -25.41 -17.71 44.77
C MET A 1 -25.55 -17.13 43.35
N HIS A 2 -25.91 -15.85 43.19
CA HIS A 2 -26.06 -15.20 41.86
C HIS A 2 -25.26 -13.88 41.73
N SER A 3 -24.55 -13.47 42.79
CA SER A 3 -23.81 -12.19 42.79
C SER A 3 -22.37 -12.31 42.28
N ASN A 4 -21.81 -13.52 42.20
CA ASN A 4 -20.41 -13.72 41.81
C ASN A 4 -20.22 -13.83 40.28
N ALA A 5 -21.26 -14.19 39.53
CA ALA A 5 -21.18 -14.29 38.06
C ALA A 5 -21.17 -12.90 37.40
N LEU A 6 -21.92 -11.93 37.95
CA LEU A 6 -21.91 -10.55 37.45
C LEU A 6 -20.58 -9.85 37.77
N PHE A 7 -19.99 -10.11 38.94
CA PHE A 7 -18.68 -9.59 39.30
C PHE A 7 -17.55 -10.22 38.46
N LEU A 8 -17.65 -11.52 38.13
CA LEU A 8 -16.74 -12.17 37.20
C LEU A 8 -16.89 -11.68 35.76
N LEU A 9 -18.11 -11.39 35.28
CA LEU A 9 -18.30 -10.77 33.96
C LEU A 9 -17.76 -9.34 33.92
N ILE A 10 -17.98 -8.54 34.97
CA ILE A 10 -17.40 -7.19 35.08
C ILE A 10 -15.87 -7.26 35.19
N LEU A 11 -15.31 -8.27 35.86
CA LEU A 11 -13.85 -8.48 35.92
C LEU A 11 -13.25 -9.07 34.63
N ILE A 12 -14.00 -9.88 33.87
CA ILE A 12 -13.57 -10.38 32.56
C ILE A 12 -13.63 -9.26 31.51
N PHE A 13 -14.61 -8.35 31.59
CA PHE A 13 -14.61 -7.12 30.80
C PHE A 13 -13.58 -6.08 31.26
N ASN A 14 -13.18 -6.08 32.54
CA ASN A 14 -12.12 -5.20 33.06
C ASN A 14 -10.69 -5.76 32.90
N ASN A 15 -10.51 -7.04 32.51
CA ASN A 15 -9.18 -7.64 32.27
C ASN A 15 -8.80 -7.75 30.79
N ALA A 16 -9.69 -7.37 29.87
CA ALA A 16 -9.25 -6.85 28.58
C ALA A 16 -8.95 -5.37 28.82
N TYR A 17 -7.71 -5.02 29.14
CA TYR A 17 -7.24 -3.65 28.99
C TYR A 17 -7.42 -3.28 27.50
N CYS A 18 -8.62 -2.80 27.16
CA CYS A 18 -8.87 -2.11 25.90
C CYS A 18 -8.14 -0.77 26.05
N ARG A 19 -6.85 -0.82 25.73
CA ARG A 19 -5.89 0.28 25.84
C ARG A 19 -6.15 1.21 24.65
N ILE A 20 -7.36 1.77 24.59
CA ILE A 20 -7.89 2.62 23.52
C ILE A 20 -6.73 3.43 22.91
N VAL A 21 -6.36 3.10 21.67
CA VAL A 21 -5.13 3.59 21.02
C VAL A 21 -5.36 5.02 20.50
N TYR A 22 -6.57 5.30 20.02
CA TYR A 22 -7.04 6.63 19.65
C TYR A 22 -8.24 7.06 20.50
N PRO A 23 -8.34 8.33 20.89
CA PRO A 23 -9.54 8.89 21.51
C PRO A 23 -10.80 8.65 20.66
N SER A 24 -11.94 8.35 21.29
CA SER A 24 -13.19 8.04 20.57
C SER A 24 -13.61 9.16 19.60
N THR A 25 -13.46 10.42 20.01
CA THR A 25 -13.76 11.59 19.18
C THR A 25 -12.88 11.70 17.94
N PHE A 26 -11.66 11.15 17.98
CA PHE A 26 -10.78 11.07 16.82
C PHE A 26 -11.25 9.97 15.87
N VAL A 27 -11.54 8.78 16.41
CA VAL A 27 -12.04 7.62 15.64
C VAL A 27 -13.34 7.97 14.92
N GLU A 28 -14.31 8.57 15.62
CA GLU A 28 -15.59 9.01 15.05
C GLU A 28 -15.41 9.98 13.88
N LYS A 29 -14.47 10.93 13.99
CA LYS A 29 -14.18 11.87 12.90
C LYS A 29 -13.58 11.19 11.68
N VAL A 30 -12.66 10.25 11.89
CA VAL A 30 -12.06 9.50 10.78
C VAL A 30 -13.12 8.62 10.11
N GLU A 31 -13.93 7.90 10.89
CA GLU A 31 -15.04 7.09 10.35
C GLU A 31 -16.04 7.92 9.55
N ASP A 32 -16.41 9.11 10.03
CA ASP A 32 -17.31 10.03 9.31
C ASP A 32 -16.73 10.47 7.97
N ILE A 33 -15.44 10.85 7.93
CA ILE A 33 -14.77 11.22 6.68
C ILE A 33 -14.71 10.04 5.71
N LEU A 34 -14.34 8.85 6.20
CA LEU A 34 -14.23 7.65 5.37
C LEU A 34 -15.58 7.24 4.78
N SER A 35 -16.62 7.21 5.62
CA SER A 35 -17.97 6.87 5.22
C SER A 35 -18.50 7.81 4.14
N ARG A 36 -18.28 9.13 4.29
CA ARG A 36 -18.74 10.14 3.33
C ARG A 36 -17.94 10.17 2.03
N THR A 37 -16.65 9.87 2.08
CA THR A 37 -15.73 10.07 0.95
C THR A 37 -15.55 8.80 0.12
N TYR A 38 -15.44 7.64 0.77
CA TYR A 38 -15.07 6.38 0.11
C TYR A 38 -16.12 5.27 0.31
N GLY A 39 -16.71 5.18 1.50
CA GLY A 39 -17.78 4.24 1.83
C GLY A 39 -17.44 3.23 2.91
N GLU A 40 -18.26 2.19 3.05
CA GLU A 40 -18.20 1.22 4.14
C GLU A 40 -16.91 0.37 4.14
N ARG A 41 -16.39 0.06 2.95
CA ARG A 41 -15.18 -0.77 2.79
C ARG A 41 -13.98 -0.18 3.54
N GLU A 42 -13.74 1.11 3.39
CA GLU A 42 -12.66 1.82 4.06
C GLU A 42 -12.91 1.96 5.58
N VAL A 43 -14.16 2.14 6.00
CA VAL A 43 -14.52 2.19 7.43
C VAL A 43 -14.22 0.84 8.11
N LEU A 44 -14.58 -0.27 7.46
CA LEU A 44 -14.29 -1.62 7.98
C LEU A 44 -12.80 -1.87 8.07
N LEU A 45 -12.03 -1.48 7.04
CA LEU A 45 -10.57 -1.59 7.08
C LEU A 45 -9.98 -0.76 8.21
N PHE A 46 -10.46 0.48 8.42
CA PHE A 46 -9.97 1.31 9.52
C PHE A 46 -10.20 0.66 10.89
N LYS A 47 -11.37 0.04 11.10
CA LYS A 47 -11.67 -0.70 12.33
C LYS A 47 -10.75 -1.90 12.52
N GLU A 48 -10.49 -2.65 11.46
CA GLU A 48 -9.52 -3.76 11.46
C GLU A 48 -8.12 -3.27 11.82
N MET A 49 -7.65 -2.20 11.17
CA MET A 49 -6.34 -1.60 11.45
C MET A 49 -6.21 -1.14 12.91
N ILE A 50 -7.24 -0.52 13.49
CA ILE A 50 -7.25 -0.13 14.91
C ILE A 50 -7.19 -1.35 15.82
N ASN A 51 -7.98 -2.38 15.53
CA ASN A 51 -8.00 -3.60 16.35
C ASN A 51 -6.63 -4.31 16.35
N ASP A 52 -5.95 -4.28 15.20
CA ASP A 52 -4.65 -4.92 15.05
C ASP A 52 -3.50 -4.14 15.69
N LEU A 53 -3.66 -2.85 16.04
CA LEU A 53 -2.59 -2.02 16.63
C LEU A 53 -2.00 -2.63 17.91
N HIS A 54 -2.77 -3.44 18.62
CA HIS A 54 -2.35 -4.09 19.86
C HIS A 54 -1.42 -5.28 19.66
N HIS A 55 -1.48 -5.92 18.49
CA HIS A 55 -0.81 -7.19 18.21
C HIS A 55 0.05 -7.11 16.92
N GLY A 56 0.11 -5.94 16.32
CA GLY A 56 0.74 -5.69 15.03
C GLY A 56 2.26 -5.72 15.08
N ASN A 57 2.88 -6.31 14.05
CA ASN A 57 4.30 -6.16 13.81
C ASN A 57 4.60 -4.76 13.25
N THR A 58 5.33 -3.94 14.00
CA THR A 58 5.80 -2.61 13.58
C THR A 58 7.28 -2.60 13.20
N ASN A 59 7.95 -3.75 13.21
CA ASN A 59 9.37 -3.86 12.91
C ASN A 59 9.61 -3.72 11.41
N TRP A 60 10.12 -2.55 11.03
CA TRP A 60 10.62 -2.28 9.69
C TRP A 60 12.00 -2.88 9.50
N SER A 61 12.38 -3.14 8.24
CA SER A 61 13.75 -3.52 7.94
C SER A 61 14.71 -2.36 8.24
N GLU A 62 15.97 -2.66 8.56
CA GLU A 62 16.99 -1.62 8.76
C GLU A 62 17.12 -0.68 7.55
N ARG A 63 16.89 -1.21 6.34
CA ARG A 63 16.87 -0.44 5.10
C ARG A 63 15.74 0.56 5.10
N ASP A 64 14.51 0.12 5.35
CA ASP A 64 13.33 0.98 5.30
C ASP A 64 13.40 2.07 6.38
N GLU A 65 13.91 1.73 7.56
CA GLU A 65 14.11 2.70 8.65
C GLU A 65 15.16 3.76 8.26
N LYS A 66 16.26 3.34 7.63
CA LYS A 66 17.30 4.25 7.15
C LYS A 66 16.80 5.16 6.03
N ASP A 67 16.04 4.62 5.08
CA ASP A 67 15.46 5.39 3.97
C ASP A 67 14.45 6.42 4.48
N LEU A 68 13.61 6.04 5.45
CA LEU A 68 12.72 6.97 6.14
C LEU A 68 13.50 8.10 6.84
N ILE A 69 14.53 7.77 7.62
CA ILE A 69 15.37 8.77 8.31
C ILE A 69 16.01 9.74 7.30
N ASN A 70 16.53 9.23 6.18
CA ASN A 70 17.11 10.06 5.12
C ASN A 70 16.06 11.00 4.51
N ASN A 71 14.85 10.50 4.27
CA ASN A 71 13.74 11.31 3.76
C ASN A 71 13.31 12.39 4.78
N ILE A 72 13.23 12.05 6.07
CA ILE A 72 12.95 13.02 7.14
C ILE A 72 14.00 14.13 7.14
N ALA A 73 15.29 13.75 7.10
CA ALA A 73 16.38 14.72 7.07
C ALA A 73 16.29 15.65 5.85
N LYS A 74 15.98 15.09 4.68
CA LYS A 74 15.89 15.82 3.41
C LYS A 74 14.74 16.82 3.37
N PHE A 75 13.55 16.43 3.86
CA PHE A 75 12.34 17.25 3.73
C PHE A 75 12.06 18.13 4.96
N PHE A 76 12.52 17.74 6.14
CA PHE A 76 12.19 18.39 7.41
C PHE A 76 13.40 18.79 8.26
N GLY A 77 14.63 18.54 7.77
CA GLY A 77 15.88 18.89 8.44
C GLY A 77 16.28 17.92 9.56
N SER A 78 17.52 18.04 10.02
CA SER A 78 18.14 17.17 11.03
C SER A 78 17.40 17.15 12.37
N ASN A 79 16.87 18.28 12.82
CA ASN A 79 16.16 18.37 14.10
C ASN A 79 14.90 17.48 14.15
N SER A 80 14.28 17.25 12.98
CA SER A 80 13.11 16.37 12.87
C SER A 80 13.49 14.88 12.95
N VAL A 81 14.73 14.54 12.58
CA VAL A 81 15.27 13.17 12.74
C VAL A 81 15.48 12.85 14.22
N GLU A 82 16.05 13.79 14.98
CA GLU A 82 16.28 13.60 16.41
C GLU A 82 14.96 13.43 17.17
N LEU A 83 13.96 14.27 16.83
CA LEU A 83 12.61 14.15 17.37
C LEU A 83 11.98 12.77 17.06
N TYR A 84 12.11 12.29 15.83
CA TYR A 84 11.63 10.96 15.44
C TYR A 84 12.36 9.83 16.20
N LYS A 85 13.69 9.91 16.35
CA LYS A 85 14.48 8.93 17.12
C LYS A 85 14.09 8.91 18.60
N ASN A 86 13.81 10.06 19.20
CA ASN A 86 13.37 10.14 20.59
C ASN A 86 12.03 9.40 20.77
N ILE A 87 11.10 9.53 19.82
CA ILE A 87 9.82 8.81 19.84
C ILE A 87 10.00 7.32 19.64
N LEU A 88 10.88 6.88 18.73
CA LEU A 88 11.21 5.46 18.58
C LEU A 88 11.73 4.87 19.89
N ASN A 89 12.55 5.62 20.62
CA ASN A 89 13.01 5.18 21.93
C ASN A 89 11.86 5.07 22.92
N HIS A 90 10.88 5.99 22.89
CA HIS A 90 9.65 5.88 23.68
C HIS A 90 8.75 4.71 23.27
N LEU A 91 8.65 4.38 21.97
CA LEU A 91 7.90 3.25 21.44
C LEU A 91 8.40 1.90 21.98
N ASN A 92 9.72 1.80 22.22
CA ASN A 92 10.36 0.58 22.74
C ASN A 92 10.33 0.47 24.27
N THR A 93 9.76 1.45 24.97
CA THR A 93 9.62 1.43 26.43
C THR A 93 8.14 1.27 26.82
N PRO A 94 7.80 0.36 27.74
CA PRO A 94 6.43 0.28 28.27
C PRO A 94 6.14 1.54 29.10
N GLN A 95 5.55 2.56 28.48
CA GLN A 95 5.16 3.80 29.16
C GLN A 95 3.63 4.00 29.14
N THR A 96 3.15 4.65 30.21
CA THR A 96 1.89 5.40 30.28
C THR A 96 2.02 6.64 29.41
N PHE A 97 1.04 6.93 28.55
CA PHE A 97 1.06 8.11 27.69
C PHE A 97 1.09 9.39 28.54
N ASN A 98 2.09 10.26 28.32
CA ASN A 98 2.25 11.50 29.07
C ASN A 98 1.28 12.61 28.62
N SER A 99 0.74 12.52 27.40
CA SER A 99 -0.27 13.46 26.87
C SER A 99 -1.16 12.82 25.78
N TYR A 100 -2.32 13.45 25.53
CA TYR A 100 -3.24 13.11 24.43
C TYR A 100 -2.55 13.12 23.06
N ASP A 101 -1.66 14.10 22.84
CA ASP A 101 -0.94 14.29 21.59
C ASP A 101 0.10 13.19 21.35
N ASP A 102 0.81 12.77 22.40
CA ASP A 102 1.77 11.66 22.32
C ASP A 102 1.08 10.35 21.94
N GLN A 103 -0.07 10.09 22.56
CA GLN A 103 -0.87 8.91 22.27
C GLN A 103 -1.26 8.86 20.79
N ILE A 104 -1.78 9.96 20.24
CA ILE A 104 -2.18 10.01 18.83
C ILE A 104 -0.98 9.84 17.89
N VAL A 105 0.16 10.46 18.18
CA VAL A 105 1.36 10.37 17.32
C VAL A 105 1.92 8.96 17.29
N ILE A 106 2.14 8.37 18.46
CA ILE A 106 2.66 7.01 18.61
C ILE A 106 1.76 6.02 17.89
N SER A 107 0.45 6.16 18.10
CA SER A 107 -0.57 5.34 17.46
C SER A 107 -0.54 5.45 15.94
N SER A 108 -0.38 6.66 15.43
CA SER A 108 -0.32 6.92 13.98
C SER A 108 0.92 6.32 13.35
N ILE A 109 2.08 6.49 14.01
CA ILE A 109 3.34 5.92 13.53
C ILE A 109 3.26 4.38 13.53
N ASN A 110 2.76 3.76 14.60
CA ASN A 110 2.60 2.31 14.67
C ASN A 110 1.63 1.79 13.62
N LEU A 111 0.49 2.47 13.43
CA LEU A 111 -0.49 2.14 12.40
C LEU A 111 0.17 2.13 11.02
N PHE A 112 0.85 3.22 10.67
CA PHE A 112 1.48 3.36 9.36
C PHE A 112 2.60 2.33 9.17
N LYS A 113 3.41 2.09 10.21
CA LYS A 113 4.47 1.09 10.16
C LYS A 113 3.91 -0.31 9.92
N GLN A 114 2.89 -0.69 10.67
CA GLN A 114 2.26 -1.99 10.56
C GLN A 114 1.64 -2.21 9.18
N GLU A 115 0.93 -1.22 8.66
CA GLU A 115 0.33 -1.31 7.34
C GLU A 115 1.40 -1.40 6.24
N PHE A 116 2.53 -0.70 6.37
CA PHE A 116 3.66 -0.85 5.45
C PHE A 116 4.20 -2.28 5.44
N VAL A 117 4.35 -2.92 6.61
CA VAL A 117 4.79 -4.32 6.71
C VAL A 117 3.78 -5.25 6.04
N LYS A 118 2.48 -5.12 6.33
CA LYS A 118 1.43 -5.93 5.70
C LYS A 118 1.46 -5.80 4.17
N LEU A 119 1.60 -4.57 3.69
CA LEU A 119 1.58 -4.24 2.28
C LEU A 119 2.84 -4.72 1.53
N ASN A 120 4.03 -4.64 2.16
CA ASN A 120 5.25 -5.23 1.60
C ASN A 120 5.15 -6.75 1.47
N ASN A 121 4.53 -7.44 2.44
CA ASN A 121 4.29 -8.88 2.32
C ASN A 121 3.40 -9.22 1.11
N LEU A 122 2.49 -8.33 0.70
CA LEU A 122 1.71 -8.52 -0.52
C LEU A 122 2.56 -8.33 -1.78
N ILE A 123 3.48 -7.36 -1.79
CA ILE A 123 4.44 -7.17 -2.88
C ILE A 123 5.32 -8.42 -3.06
N ASP A 124 5.89 -8.91 -1.96
CA ASP A 124 6.75 -10.09 -1.95
C ASP A 124 6.02 -11.34 -2.44
N LYS A 125 4.72 -11.44 -2.15
CA LYS A 125 3.89 -12.57 -2.56
C LYS A 125 3.40 -12.48 -4.01
N HIS A 126 3.01 -11.29 -4.47
CA HIS A 126 2.25 -11.14 -5.72
C HIS A 126 3.02 -10.47 -6.86
N VAL A 127 4.00 -9.63 -6.57
CA VAL A 127 4.72 -8.83 -7.57
C VAL A 127 6.12 -9.39 -7.81
N ILE A 128 6.93 -9.58 -6.74
CA ILE A 128 8.33 -10.03 -6.87
C ILE A 128 8.47 -11.37 -7.63
N PRO A 129 7.67 -12.42 -7.34
CA PRO A 129 7.83 -13.70 -8.02
C PRO A 129 7.55 -13.61 -9.53
N GLN A 130 6.73 -12.62 -9.93
CA GLN A 130 6.38 -12.41 -11.33
C GLN A 130 7.43 -11.56 -12.08
N TYR A 131 8.33 -10.88 -11.37
CA TYR A 131 9.42 -10.11 -11.99
C TYR A 131 10.39 -11.01 -12.77
N HIS A 132 10.73 -12.19 -12.25
CA HIS A 132 11.57 -13.14 -12.99
C HIS A 132 10.88 -13.64 -14.28
N ARG A 133 9.55 -13.84 -14.24
CA ARG A 133 8.75 -14.22 -15.41
C ARG A 133 8.70 -13.11 -16.45
N PHE A 134 8.82 -11.85 -16.03
CA PHE A 134 8.93 -10.72 -16.94
C PHE A 134 10.17 -10.78 -17.84
N LEU A 135 11.30 -11.30 -17.34
CA LEU A 135 12.50 -11.50 -18.16
C LEU A 135 12.29 -12.53 -19.27
N GLN A 136 11.42 -13.52 -19.03
CA GLN A 136 11.07 -14.57 -20.01
C GLN A 136 10.22 -14.02 -21.17
N LEU A 137 9.52 -12.90 -20.97
CA LEU A 137 8.73 -12.26 -22.03
C LEU A 137 9.59 -11.91 -23.25
N LYS A 138 10.83 -11.46 -23.06
CA LYS A 138 11.73 -11.12 -24.17
C LYS A 138 12.07 -12.35 -25.03
N GLN A 139 12.27 -13.50 -24.39
CA GLN A 139 12.60 -14.74 -25.07
C GLN A 139 11.41 -15.28 -25.86
N HIS A 140 10.22 -15.31 -25.24
CA HIS A 140 9.00 -15.75 -25.93
C HIS A 140 8.57 -14.79 -27.03
N ALA A 141 8.71 -13.48 -26.81
CA ALA A 141 8.42 -12.47 -27.83
C ALA A 141 9.34 -12.61 -29.05
N ALA A 142 10.60 -13.04 -28.88
CA ALA A 142 11.49 -13.30 -30.01
C ALA A 142 11.01 -14.47 -30.88
N ILE A 143 10.44 -15.52 -30.27
CA ILE A 143 9.87 -16.68 -31.00
C ILE A 143 8.65 -16.25 -31.82
N VAL A 144 7.76 -15.45 -31.23
CA VAL A 144 6.56 -14.91 -31.91
C VAL A 144 6.95 -13.92 -33.02
N ASN A 145 8.00 -13.11 -32.81
CA ASN A 145 8.45 -12.10 -33.76
C ASN A 145 9.47 -12.60 -34.79
N ASN A 146 9.87 -13.88 -34.76
CA ASN A 146 10.88 -14.39 -35.69
C ASN A 146 10.29 -14.41 -37.11
N LYS A 147 10.55 -13.34 -37.86
CA LYS A 147 9.92 -12.97 -39.13
C LYS A 147 10.35 -13.83 -40.32
N THR A 148 10.53 -15.13 -40.16
CA THR A 148 10.90 -15.98 -41.29
C THR A 148 9.72 -16.44 -42.15
N ASP A 149 8.48 -15.98 -41.89
CA ASP A 149 7.34 -16.29 -42.76
C ASP A 149 6.17 -15.26 -42.75
N ILE A 150 6.47 -13.97 -42.58
CA ILE A 150 5.44 -12.89 -42.60
C ILE A 150 5.07 -12.53 -44.06
N THR A 151 4.61 -13.50 -44.84
CA THR A 151 3.98 -13.23 -46.15
C THR A 151 2.65 -13.96 -46.38
N ARG A 152 1.98 -14.51 -45.36
CA ARG A 152 0.61 -15.04 -45.51
C ARG A 152 -0.21 -14.72 -44.25
N HIS A 153 -1.14 -13.77 -44.29
CA HIS A 153 -2.58 -14.07 -44.46
C HIS A 153 -3.13 -15.18 -43.53
N SER A 154 -2.65 -15.29 -42.30
CA SER A 154 -3.33 -16.07 -41.27
C SER A 154 -4.13 -15.14 -40.37
N ASP A 155 -5.44 -15.37 -40.26
CA ASP A 155 -6.36 -14.73 -39.29
C ASP A 155 -6.07 -15.14 -37.83
N THR A 156 -4.91 -15.76 -37.57
CA THR A 156 -4.51 -16.32 -36.27
C THR A 156 -3.17 -15.75 -35.83
N VAL A 157 -3.07 -15.45 -34.54
CA VAL A 157 -1.90 -14.83 -33.87
C VAL A 157 -0.67 -15.76 -33.85
N CYS A 158 -0.84 -17.05 -34.12
CA CYS A 158 0.23 -18.05 -34.19
C CYS A 158 0.01 -19.00 -35.39
N TRP A 159 1.10 -19.63 -35.87
CA TRP A 159 1.11 -20.46 -37.11
C TRP A 159 1.73 -21.85 -36.94
N SER A 160 2.50 -22.07 -35.88
CA SER A 160 3.13 -23.35 -35.52
C SER A 160 2.87 -23.69 -34.05
N PRO A 161 2.92 -24.98 -33.66
CA PRO A 161 2.78 -25.38 -32.25
C PRO A 161 3.73 -24.63 -31.31
N ALA A 162 4.98 -24.39 -31.74
CA ALA A 162 5.96 -23.64 -30.98
C ALA A 162 5.58 -22.16 -30.81
N SER A 163 5.09 -21.51 -31.87
CA SER A 163 4.60 -20.12 -31.80
C SER A 163 3.33 -20.00 -30.96
N CYS A 164 2.41 -20.96 -31.02
CA CYS A 164 1.19 -20.95 -30.22
C CYS A 164 1.49 -21.17 -28.73
N GLY A 165 2.40 -22.10 -28.40
CA GLY A 165 2.87 -22.28 -27.03
C GLY A 165 3.61 -21.04 -26.49
N ALA A 166 4.34 -20.31 -27.34
CA ALA A 166 4.95 -19.04 -26.96
C ALA A 166 3.90 -17.95 -26.67
N VAL A 167 2.87 -17.81 -27.51
CA VAL A 167 1.75 -16.88 -27.28
C VAL A 167 1.01 -17.22 -25.99
N GLU A 168 0.70 -18.50 -25.76
CA GLU A 168 0.06 -18.97 -24.53
C GLU A 168 0.90 -18.65 -23.29
N SER A 169 2.21 -18.92 -23.35
CA SER A 169 3.13 -18.59 -22.25
C SER A 169 3.14 -17.08 -21.94
N ILE A 170 3.19 -16.24 -22.98
CA ILE A 170 3.13 -14.79 -22.82
C ILE A 170 1.81 -14.34 -22.19
N LEU A 171 0.68 -14.86 -22.68
CA LEU A 171 -0.65 -14.57 -22.12
C LEU A 171 -0.76 -14.95 -20.65
N ASN A 172 -0.24 -16.13 -20.28
CA ASN A 172 -0.25 -16.62 -18.90
C ASN A 172 0.64 -15.77 -17.99
N ILE A 173 1.83 -15.37 -18.45
CA ILE A 173 2.73 -14.47 -17.73
C ILE A 173 2.06 -13.11 -17.53
N CYS A 174 1.51 -12.53 -18.59
CA CYS A 174 0.84 -11.24 -18.56
C CYS A 174 -0.39 -11.23 -17.65
N THR A 175 -1.21 -12.27 -17.70
CA THR A 175 -2.38 -12.42 -16.82
C THR A 175 -1.96 -12.52 -15.35
N SER A 176 -0.91 -13.30 -15.06
CA SER A 176 -0.40 -13.45 -13.68
C SER A 176 0.15 -12.14 -13.13
N ILE A 177 0.97 -11.43 -13.91
CA ILE A 177 1.57 -10.17 -13.49
C ILE A 177 0.49 -9.11 -13.26
N ARG A 178 -0.43 -8.96 -14.23
CA ARG A 178 -1.52 -7.97 -14.13
C ARG A 178 -2.39 -8.25 -12.91
N GLY A 179 -2.78 -9.50 -12.70
CA GLY A 179 -3.54 -9.90 -11.52
C GLY A 179 -2.81 -9.61 -10.22
N GLY A 180 -1.51 -9.91 -10.13
CA GLY A 180 -0.71 -9.63 -8.95
C GLY A 180 -0.58 -8.14 -8.64
N ALA A 181 -0.27 -7.33 -9.65
CA ALA A 181 -0.13 -5.88 -9.50
C ALA A 181 -1.46 -5.21 -9.15
N ASP A 182 -2.58 -5.65 -9.76
CA ASP A 182 -3.92 -5.11 -9.51
C ASP A 182 -4.41 -5.41 -8.09
N ILE A 183 -4.21 -6.65 -7.61
CA ILE A 183 -4.53 -7.03 -6.21
C ILE A 183 -3.75 -6.16 -5.23
N VAL A 184 -2.44 -5.99 -5.47
CA VAL A 184 -1.60 -5.18 -4.58
C VAL A 184 -2.03 -3.72 -4.63
N TYR A 185 -2.26 -3.16 -5.83
CA TYR A 185 -2.70 -1.78 -5.99
C TYR A 185 -4.04 -1.51 -5.30
N ASP A 186 -5.05 -2.37 -5.48
CA ASP A 186 -6.34 -2.22 -4.81
C ASP A 186 -6.19 -2.22 -3.28
N LYS A 187 -5.37 -3.12 -2.72
CA LYS A 187 -5.12 -3.15 -1.27
C LYS A 187 -4.35 -1.93 -0.76
N PHE A 188 -3.30 -1.51 -1.48
CA PHE A 188 -2.56 -0.29 -1.15
C PHE A 188 -3.44 0.96 -1.24
N SER A 189 -4.30 1.06 -2.26
CA SER A 189 -5.13 2.24 -2.46
C SER A 189 -6.12 2.42 -1.32
N VAL A 190 -6.82 1.35 -0.91
CA VAL A 190 -7.76 1.41 0.22
C VAL A 190 -7.03 1.73 1.51
N ALA A 191 -5.85 1.15 1.75
CA ALA A 191 -5.03 1.49 2.91
C ALA A 191 -4.63 2.97 2.88
N VAL A 192 -4.15 3.49 1.75
CA VAL A 192 -3.78 4.92 1.61
C VAL A 192 -4.99 5.84 1.81
N HIS A 193 -6.19 5.47 1.39
CA HIS A 193 -7.42 6.24 1.67
C HIS A 193 -7.69 6.35 3.18
N VAL A 194 -7.57 5.22 3.89
CA VAL A 194 -7.75 5.16 5.34
C VAL A 194 -6.70 6.01 6.05
N LEU A 195 -5.43 5.76 5.78
CA LEU A 195 -4.32 6.46 6.43
C LEU A 195 -4.26 7.94 6.03
N GLY A 196 -4.67 8.26 4.80
CA GLY A 196 -4.85 9.64 4.32
C GLY A 196 -5.94 10.36 5.11
N SER A 197 -7.04 9.70 5.45
CA SER A 197 -8.09 10.29 6.28
C SER A 197 -7.66 10.50 7.73
N VAL A 198 -6.89 9.56 8.30
CA VAL A 198 -6.20 9.74 9.59
C VAL A 198 -5.32 11.00 9.53
N MET A 199 -4.48 11.13 8.49
CA MET A 199 -3.66 12.33 8.29
C MET A 199 -4.49 13.60 8.07
N ALA A 200 -5.63 13.52 7.39
CA ALA A 200 -6.51 14.66 7.19
C ALA A 200 -7.05 15.21 8.53
N VAL A 201 -7.45 14.32 9.45
CA VAL A 201 -7.89 14.72 10.80
C VAL A 201 -6.73 15.27 11.64
N LEU A 202 -5.53 14.72 11.51
CA LEU A 202 -4.34 15.17 12.26
C LEU A 202 -3.79 16.52 11.80
N CYS A 203 -3.81 16.75 10.49
CA CYS A 203 -3.02 17.79 9.85
C CYS A 203 -3.83 18.80 9.04
N GLY A 204 -5.15 18.61 8.90
CA GLY A 204 -5.95 19.35 7.94
C GLY A 204 -5.41 19.18 6.51
N CYS A 205 -5.09 17.95 6.12
CA CYS A 205 -4.60 17.64 4.78
C CYS A 205 -5.73 17.54 3.77
N ILE A 206 -5.47 18.09 2.57
CA ILE A 206 -6.27 17.88 1.38
C ILE A 206 -5.42 17.10 0.38
N PHE A 207 -5.94 15.97 -0.09
CA PHE A 207 -5.29 15.08 -1.05
C PHE A 207 -6.07 15.12 -2.37
N VAL A 208 -5.46 15.67 -3.44
CA VAL A 208 -6.05 15.71 -4.78
C VAL A 208 -5.02 15.20 -5.79
N GLY A 209 -5.17 13.93 -6.19
CA GLY A 209 -4.23 13.27 -7.10
C GLY A 209 -2.80 13.26 -6.54
N PRO A 210 -1.77 13.71 -7.28
CA PRO A 210 -0.39 13.75 -6.80
C PRO A 210 -0.11 14.91 -5.83
N VAL A 211 -1.03 15.88 -5.72
CA VAL A 211 -0.84 17.08 -4.89
C VAL A 211 -1.46 16.85 -3.52
N HIS A 212 -0.63 16.95 -2.48
CA HIS A 212 -1.05 16.89 -1.09
C HIS A 212 -0.69 18.22 -0.41
N HIS A 213 -1.71 18.93 0.08
CA HIS A 213 -1.51 20.17 0.84
C HIS A 213 -2.03 19.99 2.26
N CYS A 214 -1.11 20.02 3.22
CA CYS A 214 -1.42 19.91 4.63
C CYS A 214 -1.19 21.26 5.29
N VAL A 215 -2.28 21.92 5.70
CA VAL A 215 -2.24 23.26 6.29
C VAL A 215 -1.39 23.28 7.55
N LEU A 216 -1.41 22.19 8.32
CA LEU A 216 -0.72 22.09 9.60
C LEU A 216 0.60 21.30 9.54
N LYS A 217 1.16 21.01 8.36
CA LYS A 217 2.41 20.21 8.25
C LYS A 217 3.59 20.73 9.06
N ASN A 218 3.58 22.03 9.37
CA ASN A 218 4.66 22.73 10.05
C ASN A 218 4.36 23.09 11.52
N PHE A 219 3.13 22.92 12.03
CA PHE A 219 2.69 23.68 13.21
C PHE A 219 2.01 22.91 14.36
N PRO A 220 1.86 21.58 14.30
CA PRO A 220 1.99 20.78 15.51
C PRO A 220 2.80 19.48 15.31
N TYR A 221 3.51 19.08 16.38
CA TYR A 221 4.24 17.80 16.48
C TYR A 221 3.37 16.60 16.08
N THR A 222 2.05 16.69 16.36
CA THR A 222 1.04 15.69 16.01
C THR A 222 0.92 15.39 14.51
N CYS A 223 1.26 16.37 13.67
CA CYS A 223 1.24 16.22 12.23
C CYS A 223 2.63 15.94 11.64
N LYS A 224 3.65 16.64 12.15
CA LYS A 224 4.99 16.67 11.57
C LYS A 224 5.67 15.30 11.56
N LEU A 225 5.33 14.43 12.51
CA LEU A 225 6.03 13.16 12.73
C LEU A 225 5.39 11.94 12.10
N PRO A 226 4.06 11.77 12.12
CA PRO A 226 3.44 10.69 11.37
C PRO A 226 3.54 10.90 9.85
N PHE A 227 3.61 12.16 9.39
CA PHE A 227 3.61 12.50 7.96
C PHE A 227 4.74 11.83 7.14
N PRO A 228 6.03 11.84 7.55
CA PRO A 228 7.07 11.14 6.82
C PRO A 228 6.81 9.64 6.61
N VAL A 229 6.27 8.96 7.62
CA VAL A 229 5.94 7.52 7.54
C VAL A 229 4.79 7.29 6.55
N PHE A 230 3.73 8.09 6.67
CA PHE A 230 2.62 8.08 5.72
C PHE A 230 3.07 8.39 4.29
N ASN A 231 3.96 9.36 4.11
CA ASN A 231 4.46 9.75 2.79
C ASN A 231 5.23 8.60 2.12
N SER A 232 5.99 7.80 2.87
CA SER A 232 6.63 6.59 2.33
C SER A 232 5.62 5.58 1.79
N LEU A 233 4.50 5.38 2.49
CA LEU A 233 3.37 4.54 2.03
C LEU A 233 2.73 5.10 0.76
N LEU A 234 2.46 6.41 0.72
CA LEU A 234 1.89 7.09 -0.44
C LEU A 234 2.79 6.97 -1.68
N MET A 235 4.11 7.11 -1.48
CA MET A 235 5.11 6.90 -2.53
C MET A 235 5.13 5.44 -3.01
N ALA A 236 5.08 4.47 -2.10
CA ALA A 236 5.03 3.05 -2.45
C ALA A 236 3.78 2.72 -3.29
N ASN A 237 2.60 3.22 -2.90
CA ASN A 237 1.38 3.07 -3.69
C ASN A 237 1.53 3.65 -5.11
N SER A 238 2.14 4.83 -5.22
CA SER A 238 2.41 5.47 -6.51
C SER A 238 3.35 4.63 -7.38
N MET A 239 4.38 4.01 -6.79
CA MET A 239 5.28 3.11 -7.53
C MET A 239 4.55 1.85 -8.03
N ILE A 240 3.68 1.25 -7.22
CA ILE A 240 2.86 0.10 -7.65
C ILE A 240 1.92 0.48 -8.79
N TRP A 241 1.32 1.67 -8.75
CA TRP A 241 0.53 2.17 -9.87
C TRP A 241 1.33 2.28 -11.18
N GLU A 242 2.57 2.74 -11.12
CA GLU A 242 3.46 2.75 -12.30
C GLU A 242 3.76 1.33 -12.81
N VAL A 243 3.92 0.34 -11.91
CA VAL A 243 4.07 -1.06 -12.31
C VAL A 243 2.81 -1.57 -13.01
N THR A 244 1.62 -1.28 -12.49
CA THR A 244 0.34 -1.66 -13.14
C THR A 244 0.22 -1.04 -14.54
N LYS A 245 0.61 0.22 -14.72
CA LYS A 245 0.64 0.86 -16.03
C LYS A 245 1.67 0.22 -16.97
N LEU A 246 2.89 0.02 -16.51
CA LEU A 246 3.97 -0.58 -17.31
C LEU A 246 3.61 -1.99 -17.79
N THR A 247 3.08 -2.81 -16.89
CA THR A 247 2.63 -4.18 -17.20
C THR A 247 1.48 -4.16 -18.20
N SER A 248 0.54 -3.24 -18.05
CA SER A 248 -0.53 -3.02 -19.03
C SER A 248 0.01 -2.65 -20.41
N VAL A 249 1.02 -1.77 -20.49
CA VAL A 249 1.64 -1.39 -21.78
C VAL A 249 2.34 -2.56 -22.44
N ILE A 250 3.10 -3.35 -21.67
CA ILE A 250 3.88 -4.48 -22.20
C ILE A 250 2.98 -5.63 -22.62
N CYS A 251 1.92 -5.86 -21.86
CA CYS A 251 0.95 -6.90 -22.13
C CYS A 251 -0.19 -6.47 -23.06
N ARG A 252 -0.23 -5.19 -23.45
CA ARG A 252 -1.21 -4.63 -24.41
C ARG A 252 -1.23 -5.39 -25.74
N VAL A 253 -0.10 -5.97 -26.11
CA VAL A 253 0.09 -6.71 -27.37
C VAL A 253 -0.75 -8.00 -27.43
N TYR A 254 -1.31 -8.48 -26.32
CA TYR A 254 -1.91 -9.80 -26.25
C TYR A 254 -3.38 -9.81 -25.80
N GLY A 255 -4.09 -8.68 -25.80
CA GLY A 255 -5.47 -8.62 -25.31
C GLY A 255 -6.41 -7.62 -26.00
N ASP A 256 -5.99 -6.97 -27.07
CA ASP A 256 -6.89 -6.13 -27.87
C ASP A 256 -7.67 -7.00 -28.87
N PRO A 257 -9.01 -6.93 -28.95
CA PRO A 257 -9.79 -7.60 -30.00
C PRO A 257 -9.32 -7.23 -31.42
N GLY A 258 -8.62 -6.11 -31.55
CA GLY A 258 -7.97 -5.64 -32.77
C GLY A 258 -6.58 -6.23 -33.04
N ILE A 259 -5.93 -6.97 -32.13
CA ILE A 259 -4.64 -7.67 -32.43
C ILE A 259 -4.88 -9.08 -32.99
N SER A 260 -6.12 -9.41 -33.36
CA SER A 260 -6.37 -10.37 -34.46
C SER A 260 -6.22 -9.72 -35.85
N SER A 261 -5.98 -8.41 -35.94
CA SER A 261 -5.84 -7.69 -37.21
C SER A 261 -4.78 -6.60 -37.12
N THR A 262 -3.68 -6.73 -37.86
CA THR A 262 -2.55 -5.77 -37.92
C THR A 262 -1.71 -5.71 -36.62
N LEU A 263 -0.56 -6.39 -36.52
CA LEU A 263 0.67 -5.99 -37.24
C LEU A 263 0.49 -4.68 -38.02
N VAL A 264 0.18 -3.59 -37.31
CA VAL A 264 0.15 -2.25 -37.91
C VAL A 264 1.51 -2.01 -38.52
N ARG A 265 1.52 -2.01 -39.86
CA ARG A 265 2.61 -1.59 -40.73
C ARG A 265 3.29 -0.36 -40.13
N TYR A 266 4.56 -0.48 -39.76
CA TYR A 266 5.43 0.68 -39.78
C TYR A 266 5.92 0.83 -41.22
N ASN A 267 5.17 1.61 -42.01
CA ASN A 267 5.71 2.28 -43.17
C ASN A 267 6.53 3.46 -42.66
N ARG A 268 7.86 3.31 -42.67
CA ARG A 268 8.80 4.35 -43.10
C ARG A 268 10.08 3.68 -43.56
#